data_AF-A0A9W8XP71-F1
#
_entry.id   AF-A0A9W8XP71-F1
#
_cell.length_a   1.000
_cell.length_b   1.000
_cell.length_c   1.000
_cell.angle_alpha   90.00
_cell.angle_beta   90.00
_cell.angle_gamma   90.00
#
_symmetry.space_group_name_H-M   'P 1'
#
loop_
_entity.id
_entity.type
_entity.pdbx_description
1 polymer ?
#
loop_
_entity_poly.entity_id
_entity_poly.type
_entity_poly.pdbx_seq_one_letter_code
_entity_poly.pdbx_strand_id
1 'polypeptide(L)'
;MMVSFTFTASIALLVSAVIAIPTQGLVARQATLPDECSDYCSVSAGCVCIRRPTNCQASYLVQSGDNCGTVVSQYNNFTAHDLLAWNPEIGKECFGLQAYVPVCISVPGYTYPGPVKGGDIWTPEEIPVPVMPGIVSNCTKFEYTDATGVPVLANIFTENKITKQQWNSWNFPTQDPTADWAAWAQYFSCVKA
;
A
#
# COMPACT_ATOMS: atom_id res chain seq x y z
N MET A 1 37.61 48.81 52.22
CA MET A 1 36.55 47.83 52.53
C MET A 1 36.31 47.02 51.26
N MET A 2 36.93 45.84 51.14
CA MET A 2 36.77 44.95 49.98
C MET A 2 35.40 44.27 50.06
N VAL A 3 34.61 44.37 49.00
CA VAL A 3 33.36 43.60 48.87
C VAL A 3 33.62 42.52 47.82
N SER A 4 33.82 41.29 48.28
CA SER A 4 33.88 40.11 47.41
C SER A 4 32.47 39.71 46.99
N PHE A 5 32.23 39.59 45.69
CA PHE A 5 31.03 38.97 45.15
C PHE A 5 31.41 37.60 44.57
N THR A 6 30.94 36.53 45.19
CA THR A 6 31.05 35.16 44.67
C THR A 6 29.95 34.92 43.64
N PHE A 7 30.31 34.67 42.39
CA PHE A 7 29.38 34.19 41.36
C PHE A 7 29.18 32.67 41.52
N THR A 8 27.99 32.23 41.88
CA THR A 8 27.59 30.82 41.80
C THR A 8 26.95 30.57 40.43
N ALA A 9 27.68 29.92 39.52
CA ALA A 9 27.12 29.43 38.27
C ALA A 9 26.30 28.15 38.54
N SER A 10 24.99 28.22 38.35
CA SER A 10 24.13 27.03 38.36
C SER A 10 24.11 26.43 36.95
N ILE A 11 24.77 25.29 36.76
CA ILE A 11 24.69 24.50 35.52
C ILE A 11 23.40 23.68 35.60
N ALA A 12 22.38 24.08 34.84
CA ALA A 12 21.20 23.26 34.62
C ALA A 12 21.55 22.12 33.63
N LEU A 13 21.65 20.90 34.13
CA LEU A 13 21.74 19.69 33.31
C LEU A 13 20.38 19.47 32.62
N LEU A 14 20.29 19.84 31.34
CA LEU A 14 19.19 19.42 30.47
C LEU A 14 19.33 17.91 30.23
N VAL A 15 18.61 17.13 31.02
CA VAL A 15 18.37 15.72 30.71
C VAL A 15 17.40 15.71 29.52
N SER A 16 17.92 15.50 28.31
CA SER A 16 17.09 15.22 27.15
C SER A 16 16.28 13.97 27.44
N ALA A 17 15.01 14.13 27.78
CA ALA A 17 14.06 13.03 27.80
C ALA A 17 13.95 12.54 26.36
N VAL A 18 14.63 11.42 26.07
CA VAL A 18 14.36 10.64 24.86
C VAL A 18 12.96 10.08 25.06
N ILE A 19 11.95 10.80 24.56
CA ILE A 19 10.61 10.26 24.44
C ILE A 19 10.74 9.09 23.47
N ALA A 20 10.69 7.88 24.00
CA ALA A 20 10.52 6.69 23.17
C ALA A 20 9.23 6.91 22.38
N ILE A 21 9.38 7.20 21.08
CA ILE A 21 8.26 7.18 20.15
C ILE A 21 7.69 5.77 20.30
N PRO A 22 6.39 5.61 20.61
CA PRO A 22 5.80 4.29 20.69
C PRO A 22 6.10 3.63 19.35
N THR A 23 6.81 2.52 19.36
CA THR A 23 6.91 1.63 18.21
C THR A 23 5.48 1.25 17.91
N GLN A 24 4.86 1.97 16.97
CA GLN A 24 3.55 1.67 16.43
C GLN A 24 3.73 0.36 15.67
N GLY A 25 3.74 -0.73 16.43
CA GLY A 25 3.71 -2.08 15.90
C GLY A 25 2.45 -2.17 15.06
N LEU A 26 2.64 -2.37 13.77
CA LEU A 26 1.55 -2.59 12.82
C LEU A 26 0.73 -3.76 13.35
N VAL A 27 -0.54 -3.51 13.67
CA VAL A 27 -1.44 -4.58 14.08
C VAL A 27 -1.97 -5.20 12.80
N ALA A 28 -1.36 -6.30 12.37
CA ALA A 28 -1.96 -7.16 11.34
C ALA A 28 -3.33 -7.62 11.87
N ARG A 29 -4.42 -7.26 11.18
CA ARG A 29 -5.77 -7.74 11.50
C ARG A 29 -6.24 -8.67 10.40
N GLN A 30 -6.21 -9.96 10.67
CA GLN A 30 -6.70 -11.01 9.76
C GLN A 30 -8.23 -11.18 9.80
N ALA A 31 -8.97 -10.32 10.49
CA ALA A 31 -10.24 -10.70 11.09
C ALA A 31 -11.47 -10.68 10.15
N THR A 32 -11.37 -10.21 8.90
CA THR A 32 -12.56 -10.05 8.01
C THR A 32 -12.29 -10.14 6.51
N LEU A 33 -11.10 -10.56 6.08
CA LEU A 33 -10.76 -10.66 4.64
C LEU A 33 -10.77 -12.12 4.16
N PRO A 34 -10.96 -12.37 2.85
CA PRO A 34 -10.81 -13.71 2.27
C PRO A 34 -9.46 -14.31 2.68
N ASP A 35 -9.39 -15.64 2.80
CA ASP A 35 -8.29 -16.43 3.38
C ASP A 35 -6.88 -16.17 2.80
N GLU A 36 -6.73 -15.28 1.83
CA GLU A 36 -5.51 -14.98 1.09
C GLU A 36 -4.91 -13.58 1.31
N CYS A 37 -5.54 -12.72 2.12
CA CYS A 37 -5.02 -11.38 2.40
C CYS A 37 -4.68 -11.16 3.87
N SER A 38 -3.57 -10.47 4.11
CA SER A 38 -3.28 -9.84 5.40
C SER A 38 -3.46 -8.34 5.28
N ASP A 39 -4.34 -7.77 6.09
CA ASP A 39 -4.48 -6.31 6.19
C ASP A 39 -3.30 -5.73 6.98
N TYR A 40 -2.56 -4.84 6.32
CA TYR A 40 -1.53 -4.01 6.94
C TYR A 40 -2.02 -2.56 6.99
N CYS A 41 -2.14 -2.02 8.19
CA CYS A 41 -2.58 -0.64 8.41
C CYS A 41 -1.43 0.21 8.92
N SER A 42 -1.13 1.32 8.24
CA SER A 42 -0.25 2.37 8.74
C SER A 42 -1.02 3.66 8.97
N VAL A 43 -0.59 4.43 9.98
CA VAL A 43 -1.20 5.74 10.31
C VAL A 43 -1.07 6.75 9.18
N SER A 44 -0.11 6.56 8.27
CA SER A 44 0.19 7.47 7.16
C SER A 44 -0.45 7.06 5.84
N ALA A 45 -0.65 5.76 5.59
CA ALA A 45 -1.09 5.24 4.29
C ALA A 45 -2.48 4.57 4.32
N GLY A 46 -3.09 4.42 5.50
CA GLY A 46 -4.32 3.65 5.66
C GLY A 46 -4.06 2.14 5.69
N CYS A 47 -5.07 1.34 5.38
CA CYS A 47 -4.98 -0.12 5.36
C CYS A 47 -4.89 -0.66 3.93
N VAL A 48 -4.07 -1.68 3.73
CA VAL A 48 -3.93 -2.38 2.46
C VAL A 48 -3.97 -3.91 2.66
N CYS A 49 -4.77 -4.56 1.82
CA CYS A 49 -4.83 -6.02 1.63
C CYS A 49 -3.59 -6.42 0.82
N ILE A 50 -2.61 -7.08 1.44
CA ILE A 50 -1.43 -7.62 0.74
C ILE A 50 -1.59 -9.13 0.61
N ARG A 51 -1.55 -9.63 -0.63
CA ARG A 51 -1.55 -11.06 -0.97
C ARG A 51 -0.11 -11.58 -0.95
N ARG A 52 0.37 -11.92 0.24
CA ARG A 52 1.71 -12.47 0.41
C ARG A 52 1.80 -13.87 -0.23
N PRO A 53 2.79 -14.15 -1.10
CA PRO A 53 3.04 -15.51 -1.58
C PRO A 53 3.21 -16.48 -0.41
N THR A 54 2.55 -17.65 -0.49
CA THR A 54 2.56 -18.65 0.59
C THR A 54 3.96 -19.17 0.93
N ASN A 55 4.88 -19.12 -0.04
CA ASN A 55 6.29 -19.50 0.10
C ASN A 55 7.25 -18.30 0.29
N CYS A 56 6.75 -17.14 0.72
CA CYS A 56 7.59 -15.99 1.01
C CYS A 56 8.47 -16.22 2.24
N GLN A 57 9.78 -16.41 2.02
CA GLN A 57 10.76 -16.79 3.05
C GLN A 57 11.35 -15.60 3.80
N ALA A 58 11.36 -14.41 3.19
CA ALA A 58 11.89 -13.20 3.81
C ALA A 58 11.03 -11.99 3.43
N SER A 59 10.92 -11.03 4.36
CA SER A 59 10.21 -9.77 4.13
C SER A 59 11.02 -8.57 4.57
N TYR A 60 10.76 -7.46 3.89
CA TYR A 60 11.28 -6.13 4.19
C TYR A 60 10.14 -5.23 4.64
N LEU A 61 10.34 -4.49 5.74
CA LEU A 61 9.41 -3.44 6.13
C LEU A 61 9.76 -2.16 5.39
N VAL A 62 8.88 -1.75 4.48
CA VAL A 62 9.08 -0.53 3.67
C VAL A 62 9.24 0.68 4.59
N GLN A 63 10.25 1.51 4.34
CA GLN A 63 10.49 2.75 5.08
C GLN A 63 9.89 3.94 4.34
N SER A 64 9.66 5.03 5.07
CA SER A 64 9.25 6.28 4.44
C SER A 64 10.33 6.76 3.44
N GLY A 65 9.92 7.01 2.20
CA GLY A 65 10.81 7.43 1.12
C GLY A 65 11.40 6.30 0.28
N ASP A 66 11.10 5.04 0.60
CA ASP A 66 11.48 3.92 -0.25
C ASP A 66 10.74 3.93 -1.59
N ASN A 67 11.43 3.40 -2.59
CA ASN A 67 10.86 2.97 -3.86
C ASN A 67 11.41 1.58 -4.21
N CYS A 68 10.85 0.92 -5.22
CA CYS A 68 11.29 -0.43 -5.60
C CYS A 68 12.80 -0.49 -5.89
N GLY A 69 13.38 0.58 -6.46
CA GLY A 69 14.81 0.67 -6.71
C GLY A 69 15.63 0.72 -5.42
N THR A 70 15.23 1.52 -4.43
CA THR A 70 15.95 1.60 -3.15
C THR A 70 15.88 0.27 -2.41
N VAL A 71 14.72 -0.37 -2.36
CA VAL A 71 14.53 -1.70 -1.74
C VAL A 71 15.44 -2.74 -2.38
N VAL A 72 15.47 -2.83 -3.71
CA VAL A 72 16.32 -3.79 -4.44
C VAL A 72 17.80 -3.53 -4.17
N SER A 73 18.21 -2.26 -4.22
CA SER A 73 19.61 -1.86 -4.05
C SER A 73 20.18 -2.17 -2.66
N GLN A 74 19.33 -2.31 -1.64
CA GLN A 74 19.75 -2.70 -0.29
C GLN A 74 20.27 -4.14 -0.23
N TYR A 75 19.74 -5.05 -1.06
CA TYR A 75 20.05 -6.48 -0.97
C TYR A 75 20.90 -7.01 -2.11
N ASN A 76 20.79 -6.43 -3.31
CA ASN A 76 21.59 -6.78 -4.50
C ASN A 76 21.56 -8.28 -4.89
N ASN A 77 20.54 -9.02 -4.51
CA ASN A 77 20.37 -10.45 -4.79
C ASN A 77 19.04 -10.80 -5.49
N PHE A 78 18.23 -9.80 -5.82
CA PHE A 78 17.03 -9.90 -6.65
C PHE A 78 16.88 -8.62 -7.48
N THR A 79 15.95 -8.62 -8.44
CA THR A 79 15.68 -7.47 -9.32
C THR A 79 14.38 -6.76 -8.94
N ALA A 80 14.16 -5.55 -9.46
CA ALA A 80 12.86 -4.89 -9.34
C ALA A 80 11.74 -5.75 -9.95
N HIS A 81 12.01 -6.47 -11.03
CA HIS A 81 11.05 -7.41 -11.62
C HIS A 81 10.65 -8.52 -10.64
N ASP A 82 11.61 -9.09 -9.92
CA ASP A 82 11.34 -10.12 -8.90
C ASP A 82 10.51 -9.54 -7.76
N LEU A 83 10.87 -8.34 -7.27
CA LEU A 83 10.12 -7.66 -6.21
C LEU A 83 8.65 -7.43 -6.59
N LEU A 84 8.41 -7.00 -7.83
CA LEU A 84 7.06 -6.77 -8.37
C LEU A 84 6.30 -8.09 -8.53
N ALA A 85 6.97 -9.17 -8.96
CA ALA A 85 6.35 -10.48 -9.06
C ALA A 85 5.93 -10.99 -7.68
N TRP A 86 6.77 -10.84 -6.66
CA TRP A 86 6.51 -11.30 -5.29
C TRP A 86 5.50 -10.44 -4.53
N ASN A 87 5.27 -9.20 -4.96
CA ASN A 87 4.35 -8.25 -4.33
C ASN A 87 3.49 -7.57 -5.39
N PRO A 88 2.65 -8.34 -6.07
CA PRO A 88 1.96 -7.87 -7.27
C PRO A 88 1.08 -6.63 -7.00
N GLU A 89 0.52 -6.49 -5.78
CA GLU A 89 -0.19 -5.31 -5.28
C GLU A 89 0.56 -3.97 -5.35
N ILE A 90 1.90 -3.95 -5.41
CA ILE A 90 2.62 -2.67 -5.53
C ILE A 90 2.56 -2.08 -6.94
N GLY A 91 2.07 -2.86 -7.92
CA GLY A 91 1.94 -2.50 -9.33
C GLY A 91 3.27 -2.32 -10.05
N LYS A 92 3.29 -2.40 -11.39
CA LYS A 92 4.57 -2.41 -12.15
C LYS A 92 5.37 -1.11 -12.03
N GLU A 93 4.68 0.01 -11.83
CA GLU A 93 5.29 1.32 -11.58
C GLU A 93 5.63 1.57 -10.10
N CYS A 94 5.44 0.57 -9.23
CA CYS A 94 5.74 0.63 -7.79
C CYS A 94 4.89 1.64 -6.98
N PHE A 95 3.84 2.22 -7.56
CA PHE A 95 2.99 3.22 -6.87
C PHE A 95 2.27 2.68 -5.63
N GLY A 96 2.04 1.37 -5.55
CA GLY A 96 1.40 0.73 -4.41
C GLY A 96 2.38 0.40 -3.27
N LEU A 97 3.68 0.72 -3.41
CA LEU A 97 4.65 0.52 -2.34
C LEU A 97 4.40 1.51 -1.20
N GLN A 98 3.82 1.03 -0.11
CA GLN A 98 3.43 1.86 1.02
C GLN A 98 4.44 1.80 2.17
N ALA A 99 4.80 2.98 2.69
CA ALA A 99 5.62 3.07 3.89
C ALA A 99 4.98 2.31 5.05
N TYR A 100 5.83 1.61 5.78
CA TYR A 100 5.48 0.78 6.94
C TYR A 100 4.54 -0.38 6.59
N VAL A 101 4.56 -0.87 5.35
CA VAL A 101 3.90 -2.13 4.96
C VAL A 101 4.98 -3.16 4.62
N PRO A 102 4.90 -4.39 5.13
CA PRO A 102 5.89 -5.40 4.79
C PRO A 102 5.67 -5.95 3.38
N VAL A 103 6.75 -6.05 2.62
CA VAL A 103 6.80 -6.69 1.30
C VAL A 103 7.68 -7.93 1.33
N CYS A 104 7.35 -8.93 0.53
CA CYS A 104 8.18 -10.09 0.31
C CYS A 104 9.43 -9.77 -0.50
N ILE A 105 10.59 -10.26 -0.08
CA ILE A 105 11.88 -10.05 -0.77
C ILE A 105 12.61 -11.36 -1.08
N SER A 106 11.95 -12.50 -0.85
CA SER A 106 12.51 -13.80 -1.19
C SER A 106 11.41 -14.84 -1.35
N VAL A 107 11.28 -15.34 -2.57
CA VAL A 107 10.33 -16.41 -2.90
C VAL A 107 10.98 -17.41 -3.86
N PRO A 108 11.68 -18.45 -3.38
CA PRO A 108 12.32 -19.43 -4.26
C PRO A 108 11.32 -20.14 -5.17
N GLY A 109 11.63 -20.19 -6.48
CA GLY A 109 10.83 -20.91 -7.48
C GLY A 109 9.47 -20.30 -7.79
N TYR A 110 9.22 -19.06 -7.37
CA TYR A 110 7.93 -18.41 -7.61
C TYR A 110 7.88 -17.72 -8.97
N THR A 111 6.81 -18.00 -9.70
CA THR A 111 6.42 -17.25 -10.88
C THR A 111 5.08 -16.62 -10.58
N TYR A 112 4.99 -15.29 -10.68
CA TYR A 112 3.71 -14.62 -10.62
C TYR A 112 2.90 -15.04 -11.85
N PRO A 113 1.72 -15.67 -11.70
CA PRO A 113 0.90 -16.10 -12.84
C PRO A 113 0.37 -14.93 -13.68
N GLY A 114 0.66 -13.69 -13.28
CA GLY A 114 0.12 -12.47 -13.88
C GLY A 114 -1.23 -12.13 -13.25
N PRO A 115 -1.77 -10.93 -13.56
CA PRO A 115 -3.20 -10.73 -13.41
C PRO A 115 -3.92 -11.85 -14.18
N VAL A 116 -4.92 -12.46 -13.55
CA VAL A 116 -5.69 -13.55 -14.13
C VAL A 116 -6.13 -13.14 -15.55
N LYS A 117 -5.79 -13.98 -16.54
CA LYS A 117 -6.12 -13.74 -17.94
C LYS A 117 -7.65 -13.78 -18.12
N GLY A 118 -8.28 -12.63 -18.37
CA GLY A 118 -9.58 -12.56 -19.05
C GLY A 118 -10.41 -11.31 -18.81
N GLY A 119 -10.65 -10.51 -19.86
CA GLY A 119 -11.69 -9.45 -19.95
C GLY A 119 -11.49 -8.20 -19.09
N ASP A 120 -12.10 -7.08 -19.50
CA ASP A 120 -12.01 -5.79 -18.77
C ASP A 120 -12.87 -5.76 -17.49
N ILE A 121 -13.79 -6.73 -17.32
CA ILE A 121 -14.75 -6.81 -16.22
C ILE A 121 -14.65 -8.17 -15.52
N TRP A 122 -14.42 -8.15 -14.20
CA TRP A 122 -14.16 -9.35 -13.37
C TRP A 122 -15.18 -9.54 -12.24
N THR A 123 -15.61 -10.77 -11.95
CA THR A 123 -16.41 -11.19 -10.78
C THR A 123 -15.64 -12.25 -9.98
N PRO A 124 -15.76 -12.38 -8.64
CA PRO A 124 -14.70 -13.03 -7.86
C PRO A 124 -14.90 -14.55 -7.70
N GLU A 125 -13.97 -15.32 -8.25
CA GLU A 125 -13.47 -16.57 -7.65
C GLU A 125 -12.10 -16.37 -6.96
N GLU A 126 -11.33 -15.35 -7.36
CA GLU A 126 -10.12 -14.82 -6.70
C GLU A 126 -10.07 -13.29 -6.89
N ILE A 127 -9.47 -12.53 -5.95
CA ILE A 127 -9.29 -11.07 -6.06
C ILE A 127 -8.25 -10.77 -7.15
N PRO A 128 -8.53 -9.89 -8.13
CA PRO A 128 -7.56 -9.55 -9.17
C PRO A 128 -6.38 -8.76 -8.61
N VAL A 129 -5.21 -8.81 -9.24
CA VAL A 129 -4.02 -8.13 -8.73
C VAL A 129 -3.25 -7.38 -9.85
N PRO A 130 -2.85 -6.12 -9.65
CA PRO A 130 -3.04 -5.29 -8.44
C PRO A 130 -4.41 -4.61 -8.38
N VAL A 131 -5.05 -4.61 -7.21
CA VAL A 131 -6.15 -3.68 -6.92
C VAL A 131 -5.61 -2.35 -6.43
N MET A 132 -6.32 -1.25 -6.72
CA MET A 132 -6.04 0.04 -6.09
C MET A 132 -6.01 -0.13 -4.56
N PRO A 133 -4.99 0.39 -3.86
CA PRO A 133 -4.98 0.40 -2.40
C PRO A 133 -6.27 0.98 -1.82
N GLY A 134 -6.69 0.52 -0.65
CA GLY A 134 -7.85 1.05 0.07
C GLY A 134 -9.22 0.85 -0.61
N ILE A 135 -9.31 -0.07 -1.57
CA ILE A 135 -10.57 -0.58 -2.11
C ILE A 135 -11.41 -1.24 -1.01
N VAL A 136 -12.73 -1.10 -1.08
CA VAL A 136 -13.64 -1.72 -0.09
C VAL A 136 -13.60 -3.24 -0.16
N SER A 137 -13.70 -3.90 1.01
CA SER A 137 -13.60 -5.36 1.12
C SER A 137 -14.78 -6.13 0.53
N ASN A 138 -15.93 -5.48 0.35
CA ASN A 138 -17.13 -6.07 -0.27
C ASN A 138 -17.19 -5.86 -1.79
N CYS A 139 -16.10 -5.45 -2.45
CA CYS A 139 -16.11 -5.30 -3.90
C CYS A 139 -16.41 -6.63 -4.60
N THR A 140 -17.44 -6.64 -5.45
CA THR A 140 -17.92 -7.80 -6.20
C THR A 140 -17.70 -7.69 -7.70
N LYS A 141 -17.27 -6.54 -8.21
CA LYS A 141 -16.88 -6.37 -9.61
C LYS A 141 -15.73 -5.38 -9.74
N PHE A 142 -14.71 -5.76 -10.51
CA PHE A 142 -13.52 -4.96 -10.75
C PHE A 142 -13.37 -4.61 -12.23
N GLU A 143 -12.70 -3.49 -12.51
CA GLU A 143 -12.31 -3.06 -13.85
C GLU A 143 -10.86 -2.57 -13.86
N TYR A 144 -10.11 -3.00 -14.88
CA TYR A 144 -8.68 -2.70 -15.03
C TYR A 144 -8.45 -1.45 -15.88
N THR A 145 -7.64 -0.53 -15.36
CA THR A 145 -7.08 0.58 -16.14
C THR A 145 -5.70 0.18 -16.65
N ASP A 146 -5.46 0.26 -17.94
CA ASP A 146 -4.19 -0.15 -18.56
C ASP A 146 -3.03 0.84 -18.30
N ALA A 147 -1.86 0.52 -18.85
CA ALA A 147 -0.65 1.33 -18.71
C ALA A 147 -0.75 2.72 -19.33
N THR A 148 -1.73 2.95 -20.20
CA THR A 148 -2.01 4.23 -20.84
C THR A 148 -3.12 5.02 -20.14
N GLY A 149 -3.69 4.48 -19.05
CA GLY A 149 -4.77 5.12 -18.32
C GLY A 149 -6.16 4.87 -18.92
N VAL A 150 -6.33 3.80 -19.71
CA VAL A 150 -7.60 3.46 -20.38
C VAL A 150 -8.22 2.22 -19.73
N PRO A 151 -9.54 2.20 -19.44
CA PRO A 151 -10.50 3.28 -19.65
C PRO A 151 -10.30 4.43 -18.66
N VAL A 152 -10.59 5.65 -19.13
CA VAL A 152 -10.68 6.83 -18.26
C VAL A 152 -11.94 6.73 -17.38
N LEU A 153 -11.95 7.42 -16.24
CA LEU A 153 -13.09 7.35 -15.30
C LEU A 153 -14.46 7.63 -15.93
N ALA A 154 -14.53 8.55 -16.89
CA ALA A 154 -15.79 8.82 -17.59
C ALA A 154 -16.36 7.58 -18.31
N ASN A 155 -15.48 6.76 -18.89
CA ASN A 155 -15.85 5.50 -19.54
C ASN A 155 -16.21 4.45 -18.48
N ILE A 156 -15.39 4.29 -17.44
CA ILE A 156 -15.67 3.40 -16.29
C ILE A 156 -17.08 3.66 -15.73
N PHE A 157 -17.45 4.93 -15.52
CA PHE A 157 -18.77 5.30 -15.00
C PHE A 157 -19.89 4.92 -15.97
N THR A 158 -19.71 5.23 -17.25
CA THR A 158 -20.71 4.98 -18.29
C THR A 158 -20.92 3.49 -18.52
N GLU A 159 -19.84 2.73 -18.66
CA GLU A 159 -19.84 1.30 -18.97
C GLU A 159 -20.42 0.47 -17.80
N ASN A 160 -20.13 0.86 -16.56
CA ASN A 160 -20.63 0.17 -15.37
C ASN A 160 -21.93 0.74 -14.83
N LYS A 161 -22.42 1.86 -15.37
CA LYS A 161 -23.64 2.54 -14.94
C LYS A 161 -23.57 2.96 -13.46
N ILE A 162 -22.42 3.51 -13.07
CA ILE A 162 -22.14 3.99 -11.71
C ILE A 162 -21.83 5.49 -11.74
N THR A 163 -22.06 6.16 -10.62
CA THR A 163 -21.72 7.57 -10.47
C THR A 163 -20.30 7.75 -9.92
N LYS A 164 -19.72 8.95 -10.10
CA LYS A 164 -18.47 9.35 -9.41
C LYS A 164 -18.56 9.09 -7.90
N GLN A 165 -19.71 9.40 -7.31
CA GLN A 165 -19.96 9.22 -5.89
C GLN A 165 -19.85 7.75 -5.46
N GLN A 166 -20.46 6.85 -6.22
CA GLN A 166 -20.40 5.41 -5.95
C GLN A 166 -18.97 4.90 -6.10
N TRP A 167 -18.30 5.22 -7.20
CA TRP A 167 -16.91 4.79 -7.42
C TRP A 167 -15.98 5.32 -6.32
N ASN A 168 -16.07 6.60 -5.95
CA ASN A 168 -15.30 7.18 -4.86
C ASN A 168 -15.61 6.54 -3.50
N SER A 169 -16.85 6.10 -3.25
CA SER A 169 -17.19 5.44 -1.98
C SER A 169 -16.58 4.04 -1.85
N TRP A 170 -16.17 3.44 -2.97
CA TRP A 170 -15.57 2.10 -3.02
C TRP A 170 -14.05 2.12 -3.18
N ASN A 171 -13.46 3.27 -3.55
CA ASN A 171 -12.05 3.42 -3.90
C ASN A 171 -11.39 4.57 -3.10
N PHE A 172 -10.11 4.42 -2.74
CA PHE A 172 -9.22 5.29 -1.92
C PHE A 172 -8.94 6.70 -2.52
N PRO A 173 -8.41 7.75 -1.82
CA PRO A 173 -7.74 7.85 -0.49
C PRO A 173 -8.58 8.11 0.75
N THR A 174 -9.80 8.61 0.63
CA THR A 174 -10.59 9.01 1.81
C THR A 174 -12.00 8.44 1.79
N GLN A 175 -12.32 7.61 0.78
CA GLN A 175 -13.69 7.27 0.38
C GLN A 175 -14.57 8.53 0.28
N ASP A 176 -13.96 9.69 0.00
CA ASP A 176 -14.66 10.97 -0.09
C ASP A 176 -15.52 10.96 -1.36
N PRO A 177 -16.84 10.91 -1.20
CA PRO A 177 -17.77 10.80 -2.32
C PRO A 177 -17.69 11.95 -3.33
N THR A 178 -17.09 13.08 -2.94
CA THR A 178 -17.17 14.34 -3.69
C THR A 178 -15.88 14.70 -4.41
N ALA A 179 -14.75 14.17 -3.96
CA ALA A 179 -13.44 14.52 -4.48
C ALA A 179 -13.21 14.07 -5.94
N ASP A 180 -12.26 14.72 -6.60
CA ASP A 180 -11.90 14.45 -7.99
C ASP A 180 -10.70 13.51 -8.04
N TRP A 181 -10.99 12.22 -7.89
CA TRP A 181 -10.00 11.15 -7.95
C TRP A 181 -9.77 10.65 -9.38
N ALA A 182 -8.75 9.82 -9.54
CA ALA A 182 -8.40 9.16 -10.79
C ALA A 182 -8.21 7.65 -10.56
N ALA A 183 -8.58 6.84 -11.55
CA ALA A 183 -8.18 5.44 -11.59
C ALA A 183 -6.66 5.35 -11.83
N TRP A 184 -6.00 4.39 -11.19
CA TRP A 184 -4.55 4.22 -11.31
C TRP A 184 -4.22 3.33 -12.50
N ALA A 185 -3.35 3.80 -13.39
CA ALA A 185 -2.87 3.01 -14.51
C ALA A 185 -2.23 1.71 -14.02
N GLN A 186 -2.59 0.59 -14.66
CA GLN A 186 -2.23 -0.78 -14.32
C GLN A 186 -2.84 -1.33 -13.02
N TYR A 187 -3.93 -0.74 -12.51
CA TYR A 187 -4.66 -1.25 -11.36
C TYR A 187 -6.12 -1.57 -11.68
N PHE A 188 -6.66 -2.51 -10.93
CA PHE A 188 -8.08 -2.77 -10.85
C PHE A 188 -8.75 -1.80 -9.86
N SER A 189 -9.85 -1.19 -10.26
CA SER A 189 -10.73 -0.40 -9.40
C SER A 189 -12.06 -1.12 -9.14
N CYS A 190 -12.72 -0.81 -8.03
CA CYS A 190 -14.04 -1.36 -7.74
C CYS A 190 -15.11 -0.64 -8.55
N VAL A 191 -15.95 -1.42 -9.23
CA VAL A 191 -17.09 -0.91 -10.01
C VAL A 191 -18.44 -1.49 -9.55
N LYS A 192 -18.43 -2.35 -8.52
CA LYS A 192 -19.61 -2.83 -7.80
C LYS A 192 -19.20 -3.37 -6.43
N ALA A 193 -19.86 -2.95 -5.36
CA ALA A 193 -19.67 -3.46 -4.00
C ALA A 193 -21.03 -3.75 -3.33
#